data_AF-A0A3D5R1D0-F1
#
_entry.id   AF-A0A3D5R1D0-F1
#
_cell.length_a   1.000
_cell.length_b   1.000
_cell.length_c   1.000
_cell.angle_alpha   90.00
_cell.angle_beta   90.00
_cell.angle_gamma   90.00
#
_symmetry.space_group_name_H-M   'P 1'
#
loop_
_entity.id
_entity.type
_entity.pdbx_description
1 polymer ?
#
loop_
_entity_poly.entity_id
_entity_poly.type
_entity_poly.pdbx_seq_one_letter_code
_entity_poly.pdbx_strand_id
1 'polypeptide(L)'
;MIDKQYKDLMKHCQEHMEEVEKTLPEPKENLHEMLKERGISRRDFVKWTSAITAALMLPPIFRPMVAKAAENFSRLPIVWLHFAECTGCSEAFLRSSYPNVDDILLETISLEYHETLMAASGYQAEQNLEKAIYDFAGKFICVIEGALPRGLDGKYLTLGPKGKTGIEVAKDVTSKAAAVICIGSCSAFGNIQAANPNPTDSVSISKALGISTVNIAGCPPNSVNFTGTLLHYLMFGGLPALDSLGRPVWAYGKRIHDYCERRPHYDASEFVEEWGDAGALKGWCLYKVGCKGPYTYANCGKVRFNDGISWPIMAGHGCIGCTEPAFWDTMAPLEKPLPDKSYGGGEKTVDKIGIALTGVAAAGIAAHAVASAIRHRKDDRINTEEEKHD
;
A
#
# COMPACT_ATOMS: atom_id res chain seq x y z
N MET A 1 2.84 -7.87 -31.22
CA MET A 1 1.56 -7.64 -30.53
C MET A 1 1.64 -6.54 -29.49
N ILE A 2 2.62 -6.58 -28.57
CA ILE A 2 2.81 -5.56 -27.51
C ILE A 2 2.97 -4.12 -28.06
N ASP A 3 3.70 -3.93 -29.16
CA ASP A 3 3.93 -2.60 -29.77
C ASP A 3 2.63 -1.93 -30.28
N LYS A 4 1.69 -2.70 -30.84
CA LYS A 4 0.41 -2.15 -31.32
C LYS A 4 -0.46 -1.68 -30.14
N GLN A 5 -0.56 -2.49 -29.08
CA GLN A 5 -1.34 -2.14 -27.89
C GLN A 5 -0.83 -0.85 -27.23
N TYR A 6 0.50 -0.67 -27.12
CA TYR A 6 1.04 0.58 -26.58
C TYR A 6 0.81 1.78 -27.50
N LYS A 7 0.87 1.61 -28.81
CA LYS A 7 0.54 2.68 -29.77
C LYS A 7 -0.94 3.09 -29.67
N ASP A 8 -1.84 2.12 -29.59
CA ASP A 8 -3.28 2.37 -29.44
C ASP A 8 -3.58 3.07 -28.11
N LEU A 9 -2.94 2.62 -27.01
CA LEU A 9 -3.06 3.23 -25.69
C LEU A 9 -2.48 4.66 -25.64
N MET A 10 -1.32 4.89 -26.26
CA MET A 10 -0.73 6.23 -26.39
C MET A 10 -1.65 7.16 -27.18
N LYS A 11 -2.24 6.68 -28.28
CA LYS A 11 -3.17 7.46 -29.09
C LYS A 11 -4.41 7.85 -28.29
N HIS A 12 -5.02 6.90 -27.59
CA HIS A 12 -6.15 7.15 -26.68
C HIS A 12 -5.80 8.22 -25.64
N CYS A 13 -4.63 8.09 -25.01
CA CYS A 13 -4.15 9.05 -24.02
C CYS A 13 -3.98 10.46 -24.62
N GLN A 14 -3.42 10.56 -25.82
CA GLN A 14 -3.26 11.85 -26.51
C GLN A 14 -4.60 12.52 -26.83
N GLU A 15 -5.53 11.77 -27.42
CA GLU A 15 -6.88 12.24 -27.76
C GLU A 15 -7.64 12.69 -26.51
N HIS A 16 -7.56 11.91 -25.43
CA HIS A 16 -8.18 12.25 -24.15
C HIS A 16 -7.56 13.51 -23.53
N MET A 17 -6.23 13.63 -23.51
CA MET A 17 -5.57 14.81 -22.97
C MET A 17 -5.94 16.09 -23.74
N GLU A 18 -6.17 16.02 -25.05
CA GLU A 18 -6.69 17.15 -25.84
C GLU A 18 -8.12 17.53 -25.44
N GLU A 19 -8.95 16.55 -25.05
CA GLU A 19 -10.30 16.79 -24.52
C GLU A 19 -10.26 17.40 -23.11
N VAL A 20 -9.41 16.87 -22.22
CA VAL A 20 -9.15 17.42 -20.89
C VAL A 20 -8.77 18.89 -20.98
N GLU A 21 -7.87 19.24 -21.91
CA GLU A 21 -7.42 20.61 -22.11
C GLU A 21 -8.54 21.55 -22.58
N LYS A 22 -9.57 21.04 -23.25
CA LYS A 22 -10.74 21.81 -23.71
C LYS A 22 -11.87 21.90 -22.68
N THR A 23 -11.98 20.91 -21.78
CA THR A 23 -13.15 20.69 -20.93
C THR A 23 -12.95 21.04 -19.47
N LEU A 24 -11.72 20.94 -18.95
CA LEU A 24 -11.39 21.37 -17.61
C LEU A 24 -11.22 22.91 -17.54
N PRO A 25 -11.47 23.54 -16.39
CA PRO A 25 -11.22 24.98 -16.20
C PRO A 25 -9.77 25.35 -16.53
N GLU A 26 -9.51 26.61 -16.87
CA GLU A 26 -8.14 27.09 -17.05
C GLU A 26 -7.27 26.82 -15.79
N PRO A 27 -5.97 26.50 -15.95
CA PRO A 27 -5.07 26.33 -14.82
C PRO A 27 -5.10 27.55 -13.90
N LYS A 28 -5.20 27.33 -12.57
CA LYS A 28 -5.11 28.42 -11.58
C LYS A 28 -3.73 29.08 -11.60
N GLU A 29 -2.69 28.27 -11.78
CA GLU A 29 -1.29 28.69 -11.81
C GLU A 29 -0.53 27.95 -12.91
N ASN A 30 0.52 28.57 -13.44
CA ASN A 30 1.37 27.94 -14.45
C ASN A 30 2.41 27.04 -13.76
N LEU A 31 2.27 25.72 -13.93
CA LEU A 31 3.17 24.74 -13.29
C LEU A 31 4.66 25.02 -13.58
N HIS A 32 5.02 25.44 -14.80
CA HIS A 32 6.42 25.70 -15.13
C HIS A 32 6.98 26.92 -14.40
N GLU A 33 6.17 27.97 -14.23
CA GLU A 33 6.57 29.14 -13.46
C GLU A 33 6.72 28.78 -11.98
N MET A 34 5.78 28.03 -11.40
CA MET A 34 5.87 27.57 -10.02
C MET A 34 7.08 26.67 -9.76
N LEU A 35 7.34 25.70 -10.64
CA LEU A 35 8.52 24.84 -10.56
C LEU A 35 9.79 25.70 -10.54
N LYS A 36 9.86 26.72 -11.39
CA LYS A 36 11.00 27.64 -11.45
C LYS A 36 11.13 28.49 -10.19
N GLU A 37 10.04 29.05 -9.67
CA GLU A 37 10.02 29.84 -8.42
C GLU A 37 10.46 29.03 -7.21
N ARG A 38 10.07 27.76 -7.14
CA ARG A 38 10.48 26.81 -6.10
C ARG A 38 11.88 26.23 -6.32
N GLY A 39 12.63 26.71 -7.32
CA GLY A 39 13.99 26.27 -7.62
C GLY A 39 14.09 24.85 -8.19
N ILE A 40 12.99 24.26 -8.66
CA ILE A 40 12.97 22.94 -9.28
C ILE A 40 13.43 23.07 -10.73
N SER A 41 14.53 22.38 -11.07
CA SER A 41 15.04 22.39 -12.42
C SER A 41 14.17 21.54 -13.35
N ARG A 42 14.20 21.85 -14.65
CA ARG A 42 13.60 20.99 -15.70
C ARG A 42 14.11 19.55 -15.61
N ARG A 43 15.36 19.35 -15.19
CA ARG A 43 15.94 18.00 -15.02
C ARG A 43 15.23 17.25 -13.90
N ASP A 44 14.92 17.92 -12.80
CA ASP A 44 14.27 17.30 -11.65
C ASP A 44 12.80 16.97 -11.98
N PHE A 45 12.11 17.84 -12.71
CA PHE A 45 10.79 17.53 -13.27
C PHE A 45 10.81 16.29 -14.20
N VAL A 46 11.82 16.18 -15.06
CA VAL A 46 11.98 15.00 -15.94
C VAL A 46 12.30 13.71 -15.15
N LYS A 47 13.10 13.80 -14.08
CA LYS A 47 13.34 12.65 -13.19
C LYS A 47 12.05 12.21 -12.52
N TRP A 48 11.28 13.16 -12.00
CA TRP A 48 10.01 12.91 -11.34
C TRP A 48 9.01 12.24 -12.28
N THR A 49 8.79 12.79 -13.49
CA THR A 49 7.89 12.16 -14.48
C THR A 49 8.33 10.75 -14.84
N SER A 50 9.64 10.48 -14.89
CA SER A 50 10.19 9.13 -15.12
C SER A 50 9.89 8.19 -13.94
N ALA A 51 10.05 8.67 -12.70
CA ALA A 51 9.76 7.89 -11.50
C ALA A 51 8.27 7.53 -11.42
N ILE A 52 7.37 8.48 -11.68
CA ILE A 52 5.92 8.21 -11.73
C ILE A 52 5.55 7.26 -12.87
N THR A 53 6.12 7.43 -14.06
CA THR A 53 5.92 6.51 -15.18
C THR A 53 6.27 5.07 -14.76
N ALA A 54 7.40 4.89 -14.07
CA ALA A 54 7.84 3.59 -13.57
C ALA A 54 6.99 3.07 -12.39
N ALA A 55 6.50 3.95 -11.52
CA ALA A 55 5.60 3.60 -10.42
C ALA A 55 4.29 3.02 -10.98
N LEU A 56 3.70 3.70 -11.97
CA LEU A 56 2.51 3.27 -12.73
C LEU A 56 2.74 2.04 -13.62
N MET A 57 3.97 1.50 -13.65
CA MET A 57 4.36 0.39 -14.53
C MET A 57 4.11 0.66 -16.02
N LEU A 58 4.21 1.92 -16.43
CA LEU A 58 4.09 2.33 -17.83
C LEU A 58 5.45 2.24 -18.55
N PRO A 59 5.47 1.92 -19.86
CA PRO A 59 6.70 2.01 -20.65
C PRO A 59 7.23 3.45 -20.73
N PRO A 60 8.56 3.65 -20.90
CA PRO A 60 9.17 4.98 -20.94
C PRO A 60 8.59 5.97 -21.98
N ILE A 61 7.93 5.47 -23.04
CA ILE A 61 7.26 6.28 -24.06
C ILE A 61 6.11 7.13 -23.50
N PHE A 62 5.53 6.76 -22.35
CA PHE A 62 4.46 7.51 -21.67
C PHE A 62 4.97 8.70 -20.86
N ARG A 63 6.29 8.86 -20.66
CA ARG A 63 6.84 9.97 -19.85
C ARG A 63 6.32 11.36 -20.28
N PRO A 64 6.23 11.71 -21.58
CA PRO A 64 5.66 12.99 -21.99
C PRO A 64 4.17 13.14 -21.63
N MET A 65 3.39 12.06 -21.59
CA MET A 65 2.00 12.10 -21.18
C MET A 65 1.85 12.32 -19.68
N VAL A 66 2.73 11.72 -18.88
CA VAL A 66 2.80 12.02 -17.44
C VAL A 66 3.13 13.49 -17.19
N ALA A 67 4.07 14.06 -17.96
CA ALA A 67 4.38 15.49 -17.90
C ALA A 67 3.15 16.35 -18.26
N LYS A 68 2.47 16.03 -19.36
CA LYS A 68 1.27 16.74 -19.83
C LYS A 68 0.11 16.65 -18.82
N ALA A 69 -0.08 15.48 -18.20
CA ALA A 69 -1.09 15.30 -17.15
C ALA A 69 -0.73 16.10 -15.89
N ALA A 70 0.55 16.16 -15.51
CA ALA A 70 1.02 17.00 -14.41
C ALA A 70 0.75 18.50 -14.67
N GLU A 71 0.96 18.98 -15.90
CA GLU A 71 0.63 20.37 -16.30
C GLU A 71 -0.86 20.70 -16.19
N ASN A 72 -1.74 19.70 -16.30
CA ASN A 72 -3.19 19.84 -16.18
C ASN A 72 -3.73 19.44 -14.79
N PHE A 73 -2.85 19.05 -13.86
CA PHE A 73 -3.24 18.52 -12.55
C PHE A 73 -4.02 19.53 -11.71
N SER A 74 -3.66 20.82 -11.85
CA SER A 74 -4.32 21.95 -11.18
C SER A 74 -5.74 22.23 -11.65
N ARG A 75 -6.17 21.58 -12.73
CA ARG A 75 -7.49 21.78 -13.34
C ARG A 75 -8.50 20.75 -12.88
N LEU A 76 -8.08 19.73 -12.12
CA LEU A 76 -8.94 18.65 -11.61
C LEU A 76 -9.60 19.07 -10.29
N PRO A 77 -10.92 19.28 -10.23
CA PRO A 77 -11.62 19.64 -9.00
C PRO A 77 -11.62 18.47 -8.02
N ILE A 78 -11.15 18.72 -6.80
CA ILE A 78 -11.08 17.77 -5.69
C ILE A 78 -11.94 18.30 -4.55
N VAL A 79 -12.85 17.45 -4.06
CA VAL A 79 -13.59 17.68 -2.80
C VAL A 79 -13.14 16.62 -1.81
N TRP A 80 -12.41 17.05 -0.77
CA TRP A 80 -11.86 16.17 0.26
C TRP A 80 -12.67 16.24 1.54
N LEU A 81 -13.31 15.12 1.91
CA LEU A 81 -14.14 15.00 3.11
C LEU A 81 -13.41 14.24 4.21
N HIS A 82 -13.61 14.68 5.45
CA HIS A 82 -13.15 13.98 6.65
C HIS A 82 -14.33 13.36 7.39
N PHE A 83 -14.19 12.10 7.79
CA PHE A 83 -15.14 11.40 8.64
C PHE A 83 -14.50 10.87 9.92
N ALA A 84 -14.75 9.62 10.35
CA ALA A 84 -14.09 9.07 11.54
C ALA A 84 -12.63 8.74 11.21
N GLU A 85 -11.71 9.60 11.64
CA GLU A 85 -10.34 9.67 11.15
C GLU A 85 -9.35 10.19 12.19
N CYS A 86 -8.07 10.30 11.81
CA CYS A 86 -6.98 10.78 12.66
C CYS A 86 -6.07 11.81 11.97
N THR A 87 -6.46 12.27 10.77
CA THR A 87 -5.79 13.26 9.91
C THR A 87 -4.43 12.81 9.38
N GLY A 88 -4.04 11.56 9.64
CA GLY A 88 -2.78 11.00 9.18
C GLY A 88 -2.69 10.87 7.65
N CYS A 89 -3.80 10.78 6.93
CA CYS A 89 -3.76 10.67 5.46
C CYS A 89 -3.57 12.05 4.82
N SER A 90 -4.26 13.10 5.29
CA SER A 90 -3.94 14.49 4.93
C SER A 90 -2.51 14.85 5.29
N GLU A 91 -2.02 14.46 6.46
CA GLU A 91 -0.61 14.68 6.80
C GLU A 91 0.33 13.94 5.86
N ALA A 92 0.07 12.68 5.53
CA ALA A 92 0.88 11.96 4.55
C ALA A 92 0.85 12.60 3.15
N PHE A 93 -0.29 13.16 2.75
CA PHE A 93 -0.43 13.96 1.53
C PHE A 93 0.46 15.22 1.59
N LEU A 94 0.58 15.88 2.74
CA LEU A 94 1.48 17.02 2.97
C LEU A 94 2.95 16.63 3.22
N ARG A 95 3.34 15.36 3.06
CA ARG A 95 4.71 14.85 3.25
C ARG A 95 5.31 14.24 1.99
N SER A 96 4.82 14.62 0.80
CA SER A 96 5.70 14.50 -0.35
C SER A 96 6.88 15.46 -0.18
N SER A 97 8.03 15.10 -0.75
CA SER A 97 9.20 15.97 -0.81
C SER A 97 10.25 15.43 -1.82
N TYR A 98 11.15 16.34 -2.18
CA TYR A 98 12.31 16.31 -3.07
C TYR A 98 12.42 15.30 -4.24
N PRO A 99 12.42 15.79 -5.50
CA PRO A 99 12.02 17.13 -5.85
C PRO A 99 10.54 17.27 -5.49
N ASN A 100 10.19 18.40 -4.87
CA ASN A 100 8.84 18.76 -4.41
C ASN A 100 7.84 18.94 -5.58
N VAL A 101 8.04 18.26 -6.70
CA VAL A 101 7.11 18.26 -7.83
C VAL A 101 5.80 17.65 -7.39
N ASP A 102 5.83 16.55 -6.62
CA ASP A 102 4.63 16.02 -5.99
C ASP A 102 3.98 17.09 -5.09
N ASP A 103 4.74 17.77 -4.23
CA ASP A 103 4.16 18.85 -3.40
C ASP A 103 3.56 19.97 -4.21
N ILE A 104 4.24 20.45 -5.23
CA ILE A 104 3.73 21.53 -6.09
C ILE A 104 2.49 21.05 -6.82
N LEU A 105 2.45 19.80 -7.29
CA LEU A 105 1.26 19.24 -7.91
C LEU A 105 0.12 19.12 -6.90
N LEU A 106 0.39 18.65 -5.69
CA LEU A 106 -0.58 18.53 -4.61
C LEU A 106 -1.05 19.89 -4.07
N GLU A 107 -0.18 20.91 -4.04
CA GLU A 107 -0.49 22.31 -3.73
C GLU A 107 -1.31 22.96 -4.86
N THR A 108 -1.07 22.54 -6.11
CA THR A 108 -1.76 23.12 -7.27
C THR A 108 -3.07 22.44 -7.60
N ILE A 109 -3.40 21.27 -7.02
CA ILE A 109 -4.71 20.64 -7.25
C ILE A 109 -5.80 21.67 -6.98
N SER A 110 -6.88 21.58 -7.76
CA SER A 110 -8.05 22.40 -7.51
C SER A 110 -8.79 21.85 -6.29
N LEU A 111 -8.23 22.07 -5.09
CA LEU A 111 -8.79 21.64 -3.82
C LEU A 111 -9.91 22.58 -3.43
N GLU A 112 -11.12 22.26 -3.89
CA GLU A 112 -12.30 23.11 -3.72
C GLU A 112 -12.86 23.04 -2.29
N TYR A 113 -12.57 21.95 -1.59
CA TYR A 113 -12.95 21.77 -0.19
C TYR A 113 -12.00 20.82 0.53
N HIS A 114 -11.49 21.22 1.69
CA HIS A 114 -10.68 20.41 2.59
C HIS A 114 -10.63 21.07 3.98
N GLU A 115 -11.25 20.45 4.99
CA GLU A 115 -11.47 21.09 6.30
C GLU A 115 -10.17 21.45 7.04
N THR A 116 -9.10 20.65 6.89
CA THR A 116 -7.80 20.95 7.52
C THR A 116 -7.06 22.16 6.91
N LEU A 117 -7.25 22.44 5.61
CA LEU A 117 -6.41 23.39 4.86
C LEU A 117 -7.14 24.66 4.44
N MET A 118 -8.47 24.64 4.37
CA MET A 118 -9.26 25.75 3.86
C MET A 118 -9.30 26.93 4.85
N ALA A 119 -9.31 28.15 4.31
CA ALA A 119 -9.42 29.36 5.12
C ALA A 119 -10.83 29.59 5.71
N ALA A 120 -11.88 29.15 4.99
CA ALA A 120 -13.27 29.33 5.42
C ALA A 120 -13.66 28.32 6.50
N SER A 121 -14.54 28.72 7.42
CA SER A 121 -15.07 27.87 8.50
C SER A 121 -16.57 28.07 8.68
N GLY A 122 -17.22 27.24 9.50
CA GLY A 122 -18.65 27.37 9.80
C GLY A 122 -19.53 27.36 8.54
N TYR A 123 -20.44 28.34 8.43
CA TYR A 123 -21.37 28.43 7.30
C TYR A 123 -20.67 28.71 5.98
N GLN A 124 -19.56 29.44 5.98
CA GLN A 124 -18.76 29.71 4.78
C GLN A 124 -18.13 28.43 4.25
N ALA A 125 -17.70 27.52 5.13
CA ALA A 125 -17.19 26.23 4.72
C ALA A 125 -18.27 25.37 4.06
N GLU A 126 -19.48 25.31 4.63
CA GLU A 126 -20.61 24.62 4.00
C GLU A 126 -20.98 25.24 2.64
N GLN A 127 -20.97 26.57 2.52
CA GLN A 127 -21.21 27.25 1.24
C GLN A 127 -20.17 26.89 0.19
N ASN A 128 -18.89 26.79 0.58
CA ASN A 128 -17.84 26.35 -0.33
C ASN A 128 -18.06 24.90 -0.80
N LEU A 129 -18.43 23.99 0.11
CA LEU A 129 -18.75 22.61 -0.26
C LEU A 129 -19.95 22.56 -1.22
N GLU A 130 -21.05 23.24 -0.88
CA GLU A 130 -22.28 23.30 -1.68
C GLU A 130 -22.01 23.88 -3.07
N LYS A 131 -21.20 24.95 -3.15
CA LYS A 131 -20.78 25.56 -4.42
C LYS A 131 -19.89 24.61 -5.23
N ALA A 132 -18.91 23.96 -4.61
CA ALA A 132 -18.01 23.04 -5.29
C ALA A 132 -18.76 21.85 -5.93
N ILE A 133 -19.69 21.23 -5.18
CA ILE A 133 -20.46 20.10 -5.71
C ILE A 133 -21.50 20.52 -6.76
N TYR A 134 -21.93 21.78 -6.75
CA TYR A 134 -22.82 22.34 -7.77
C TYR A 134 -22.07 22.68 -9.06
N ASP A 135 -20.99 23.46 -8.97
CA ASP A 135 -20.23 23.94 -10.12
C ASP A 135 -19.53 22.80 -10.88
N PHE A 136 -19.09 21.77 -10.14
CA PHE A 136 -18.31 20.67 -10.70
C PHE A 136 -19.07 19.34 -10.72
N ALA A 137 -20.40 19.36 -10.61
CA ALA A 137 -21.22 18.15 -10.64
C ALA A 137 -20.86 17.21 -11.81
N GLY A 138 -20.62 15.94 -11.50
CA GLY A 138 -20.20 14.89 -12.43
C GLY A 138 -18.75 14.99 -12.92
N LYS A 139 -17.97 15.97 -12.44
CA LYS A 139 -16.60 16.23 -12.88
C LYS A 139 -15.56 16.16 -11.75
N PHE A 140 -15.94 16.49 -10.52
CA PHE A 140 -15.00 16.47 -9.39
C PHE A 140 -14.71 15.04 -8.90
N ILE A 141 -13.52 14.86 -8.34
CA ILE A 141 -13.14 13.66 -7.61
C ILE A 141 -13.45 13.88 -6.13
N CYS A 142 -14.28 13.01 -5.56
CA CYS A 142 -14.53 12.99 -4.12
C CYS A 142 -13.46 12.15 -3.44
N VAL A 143 -12.63 12.77 -2.62
CA VAL A 143 -11.65 12.08 -1.78
C VAL A 143 -12.22 11.99 -0.37
N ILE A 144 -12.19 10.80 0.22
CA ILE A 144 -12.72 10.56 1.56
C ILE A 144 -11.62 9.99 2.45
N GLU A 145 -11.31 10.73 3.50
CA GLU A 145 -10.52 10.28 4.64
C GLU A 145 -11.46 9.92 5.80
N GLY A 146 -11.27 8.73 6.38
CA GLY A 146 -12.05 8.29 7.52
C GLY A 146 -13.20 7.32 7.22
N ALA A 147 -13.57 6.53 8.23
CA ALA A 147 -14.71 5.61 8.16
C ALA A 147 -16.03 6.33 8.44
N LEU A 148 -17.16 5.68 8.14
CA LEU A 148 -18.49 6.18 8.46
C LEU A 148 -19.07 5.44 9.69
N PRO A 149 -19.25 6.12 10.84
CA PRO A 149 -20.00 5.60 11.97
C PRO A 149 -21.50 5.48 11.64
N ARG A 150 -22.10 4.32 11.88
CA ARG A 150 -23.55 4.11 11.71
C ARG A 150 -24.31 4.07 13.03
N GLY A 151 -23.61 3.83 14.13
CA GLY A 151 -24.20 3.78 15.47
C GLY A 151 -24.87 5.11 15.84
N LEU A 152 -25.85 5.03 16.74
CA LEU A 152 -26.67 6.18 17.16
C LEU A 152 -27.33 6.92 15.97
N ASP A 153 -27.76 6.19 14.94
CA ASP A 153 -28.26 6.74 13.67
C ASP A 153 -27.26 7.68 12.96
N GLY A 154 -25.96 7.37 13.05
CA GLY A 154 -24.89 8.18 12.46
C GLY A 154 -24.45 9.39 13.29
N LYS A 155 -25.08 9.64 14.44
CA LYS A 155 -24.82 10.82 15.29
C LYS A 155 -23.46 10.79 16.02
N TYR A 156 -22.72 9.68 15.96
CA TYR A 156 -21.31 9.66 16.41
C TYR A 156 -20.43 10.62 15.59
N LEU A 157 -20.87 11.04 14.41
CA LEU A 157 -20.19 12.01 13.58
C LEU A 157 -21.20 12.95 12.92
N THR A 158 -21.22 14.20 13.39
CA THR A 158 -21.98 15.30 12.80
C THR A 158 -21.05 16.42 12.36
N LEU A 159 -21.27 16.93 11.16
CA LEU A 159 -20.42 17.91 10.50
C LEU A 159 -21.19 19.22 10.27
N GLY A 160 -20.43 20.32 10.30
CA GLY A 160 -20.92 21.66 9.97
C GLY A 160 -21.95 22.25 10.95
N PRO A 161 -22.26 23.54 10.80
CA PRO A 161 -23.26 24.22 11.63
C PRO A 161 -24.68 23.65 11.46
N LYS A 162 -25.00 22.96 10.35
CA LYS A 162 -26.30 22.29 10.16
C LYS A 162 -26.40 20.96 10.91
N GLY A 163 -25.30 20.45 11.47
CA GLY A 163 -25.27 19.21 12.24
C GLY A 163 -25.63 17.97 11.43
N LYS A 164 -25.32 17.96 10.13
CA LYS A 164 -25.58 16.80 9.25
C LYS A 164 -24.70 15.63 9.67
N THR A 165 -25.24 14.42 9.70
CA THR A 165 -24.42 13.22 9.93
C THR A 165 -23.41 13.02 8.81
N GLY A 166 -22.28 12.38 9.11
CA GLY A 166 -21.29 12.01 8.09
C GLY A 166 -21.91 11.20 6.94
N ILE A 167 -22.88 10.33 7.24
CA ILE A 167 -23.59 9.52 6.23
C ILE A 167 -24.40 10.40 5.28
N GLU A 168 -25.10 11.42 5.78
CA GLU A 168 -25.86 12.37 4.96
C GLU A 168 -24.95 13.16 4.02
N VAL A 169 -23.86 13.72 4.56
CA VAL A 169 -22.85 14.45 3.78
C VAL A 169 -22.24 13.54 2.72
N ALA A 170 -21.84 12.32 3.09
CA ALA A 170 -21.24 11.37 2.16
C ALA A 170 -22.19 11.00 1.01
N LYS A 171 -23.47 10.72 1.28
CA LYS A 171 -24.47 10.42 0.22
C LYS A 171 -24.65 11.60 -0.73
N ASP A 172 -24.79 12.80 -0.18
CA ASP A 172 -25.03 14.01 -0.98
C ASP A 172 -23.87 14.33 -1.91
N VAL A 173 -22.64 14.29 -1.40
CA VAL A 173 -21.42 14.60 -2.17
C VAL A 173 -21.09 13.47 -3.15
N THR A 174 -21.05 12.22 -2.71
CA THR A 174 -20.62 11.10 -3.58
C THR A 174 -21.56 10.86 -4.76
N SER A 175 -22.85 11.15 -4.61
CA SER A 175 -23.83 11.05 -5.71
C SER A 175 -23.58 12.00 -6.89
N LYS A 176 -22.76 13.04 -6.68
CA LYS A 176 -22.42 14.05 -7.69
C LYS A 176 -20.97 13.97 -8.15
N ALA A 177 -20.17 13.05 -7.60
CA ALA A 177 -18.76 12.91 -7.95
C ALA A 177 -18.57 12.11 -9.24
N ALA A 178 -17.52 12.42 -10.02
CA ALA A 178 -17.10 11.61 -11.16
C ALA A 178 -16.52 10.26 -10.69
N ALA A 179 -15.78 10.28 -9.58
CA ALA A 179 -15.27 9.09 -8.91
C ALA A 179 -15.10 9.36 -7.41
N VAL A 180 -15.11 8.28 -6.63
CA VAL A 180 -14.90 8.31 -5.18
C VAL A 180 -13.62 7.56 -4.84
N ILE A 181 -12.64 8.28 -4.28
CA ILE A 181 -11.37 7.75 -3.81
C ILE A 181 -11.39 7.71 -2.27
N CYS A 182 -11.27 6.53 -1.70
CA CYS A 182 -11.01 6.35 -0.28
C CYS A 182 -9.50 6.44 -0.05
N ILE A 183 -9.06 7.46 0.69
CA ILE A 183 -7.66 7.61 1.09
C ILE A 183 -7.47 7.09 2.52
N GLY A 184 -6.65 6.05 2.63
CA GLY A 184 -6.35 5.35 3.88
C GLY A 184 -7.30 4.21 4.21
N SER A 185 -6.83 3.33 5.10
CA SER A 185 -7.56 2.12 5.49
C SER A 185 -8.83 2.42 6.30
N CYS A 186 -8.98 3.63 6.85
CA CYS A 186 -10.20 4.06 7.53
C CYS A 186 -11.39 4.09 6.57
N SER A 187 -11.29 4.87 5.49
CA SER A 187 -12.36 4.97 4.49
C SER A 187 -12.49 3.70 3.65
N ALA A 188 -11.36 3.04 3.33
CA ALA A 188 -11.37 1.81 2.54
C ALA A 188 -11.97 0.62 3.31
N PHE A 189 -11.64 0.43 4.59
CA PHE A 189 -11.91 -0.81 5.33
C PHE A 189 -12.40 -0.63 6.79
N GLY A 190 -12.52 0.59 7.29
CA GLY A 190 -12.96 0.89 8.66
C GLY A 190 -11.83 1.13 9.67
N ASN A 191 -10.70 0.41 9.58
CA ASN A 191 -9.49 0.61 10.41
C ASN A 191 -9.76 0.59 11.94
N ILE A 192 -9.01 1.34 12.74
CA ILE A 192 -8.92 1.21 14.20
C ILE A 192 -10.26 1.41 14.90
N GLN A 193 -11.08 2.35 14.45
CA GLN A 193 -12.43 2.59 14.98
C GLN A 193 -13.41 1.45 14.68
N ALA A 194 -13.13 0.64 13.65
CA ALA A 194 -13.90 -0.54 13.29
C ALA A 194 -13.33 -1.84 13.87
N ALA A 195 -12.16 -1.78 14.52
CA ALA A 195 -11.59 -2.93 15.22
C ALA A 195 -12.47 -3.35 16.39
N ASN A 196 -12.43 -4.62 16.77
CA ASN A 196 -13.26 -5.16 17.85
C ASN A 196 -13.07 -4.35 19.16
N PRO A 197 -14.14 -3.90 19.85
CA PRO A 197 -15.56 -4.23 19.64
C PRO A 197 -16.37 -3.28 18.73
N ASN A 198 -15.74 -2.35 18.02
CA ASN A 198 -16.38 -1.36 17.12
C ASN A 198 -17.53 -0.58 17.79
N PRO A 199 -17.22 0.26 18.81
CA PRO A 199 -18.24 0.90 19.63
C PRO A 199 -19.13 1.90 18.87
N THR A 200 -18.70 2.38 17.70
CA THR A 200 -19.43 3.37 16.90
C THR A 200 -20.12 2.77 15.67
N ASP A 201 -20.05 1.45 15.50
CA ASP A 201 -20.46 0.74 14.27
C ASP A 201 -19.90 1.42 13.01
N SER A 202 -18.60 1.74 13.06
CA SER A 202 -17.84 2.31 11.95
C SER A 202 -17.62 1.27 10.85
N VAL A 203 -17.83 1.69 9.60
CA VAL A 203 -17.63 0.85 8.41
C VAL A 203 -16.96 1.63 7.28
N SER A 204 -16.47 0.92 6.27
CA SER A 204 -15.95 1.56 5.05
C SER A 204 -17.03 2.31 4.27
N ILE A 205 -16.59 3.24 3.40
CA ILE A 205 -17.50 4.04 2.57
C ILE A 205 -18.34 3.15 1.65
N SER A 206 -17.71 2.19 0.97
CA SER A 206 -18.41 1.26 0.10
C SER A 206 -19.49 0.48 0.86
N LYS A 207 -19.21 0.02 2.08
CA LYS A 207 -20.17 -0.69 2.92
C LYS A 207 -21.29 0.20 3.46
N ALA A 208 -20.99 1.45 3.81
CA ALA A 208 -22.00 2.40 4.30
C ALA A 208 -22.98 2.84 3.21
N LEU A 209 -22.47 3.07 1.99
CA LEU A 209 -23.22 3.73 0.92
C LEU A 209 -23.68 2.78 -0.20
N GLY A 210 -23.10 1.59 -0.30
CA GLY A 210 -23.40 0.64 -1.38
C GLY A 210 -22.82 1.05 -2.74
N ILE A 211 -21.73 1.84 -2.74
CA ILE A 211 -21.08 2.34 -3.96
C ILE A 211 -19.72 1.67 -4.18
N SER A 212 -19.24 1.68 -5.42
CA SER A 212 -17.86 1.30 -5.75
C SER A 212 -16.90 2.43 -5.40
N THR A 213 -15.74 2.09 -4.85
CA THR A 213 -14.70 3.05 -4.45
C THR A 213 -13.34 2.61 -4.94
N VAL A 214 -12.46 3.58 -5.21
CA VAL A 214 -11.03 3.34 -5.42
C VAL A 214 -10.34 3.47 -4.08
N ASN A 215 -9.65 2.42 -3.64
CA ASN A 215 -9.12 2.32 -2.29
C ASN A 215 -7.59 2.49 -2.31
N ILE A 216 -7.12 3.66 -1.89
CA ILE A 216 -5.69 3.93 -1.65
C ILE A 216 -5.41 3.55 -0.19
N ALA A 217 -5.35 2.23 0.07
CA ALA A 217 -5.23 1.68 1.41
C ALA A 217 -3.86 1.95 2.07
N GLY A 218 -3.85 2.06 3.40
CA GLY A 218 -2.68 2.33 4.24
C GLY A 218 -3.01 3.15 5.48
N CYS A 219 -2.13 3.15 6.48
CA CYS A 219 -2.33 3.87 7.73
C CYS A 219 -1.06 4.64 8.15
N PRO A 220 -0.71 5.74 7.45
CA PRO A 220 -1.36 6.28 6.25
C PRO A 220 -0.87 5.62 4.94
N PRO A 221 -1.55 5.85 3.81
CA PRO A 221 -1.06 5.41 2.51
C PRO A 221 0.15 6.22 2.04
N ASN A 222 0.82 5.73 1.00
CA ASN A 222 1.90 6.45 0.34
C ASN A 222 1.34 7.51 -0.61
N SER A 223 1.84 8.76 -0.55
CA SER A 223 1.38 9.87 -1.39
C SER A 223 1.52 9.58 -2.89
N VAL A 224 2.57 8.88 -3.31
CA VAL A 224 2.78 8.46 -4.71
C VAL A 224 1.61 7.62 -5.23
N ASN A 225 0.98 6.81 -4.37
CA ASN A 225 -0.17 5.98 -4.76
C ASN A 225 -1.40 6.84 -5.07
N PHE A 226 -1.60 7.91 -4.32
CA PHE A 226 -2.67 8.87 -4.56
C PHE A 226 -2.38 9.72 -5.80
N THR A 227 -1.22 10.39 -5.86
CA THR A 227 -0.81 11.23 -7.00
C THR A 227 -0.79 10.44 -8.31
N GLY A 228 -0.20 9.25 -8.30
CA GLY A 228 -0.17 8.36 -9.46
C GLY A 228 -1.57 7.95 -9.93
N THR A 229 -2.51 7.73 -9.01
CA THR A 229 -3.90 7.40 -9.37
C THR A 229 -4.61 8.58 -10.04
N LEU A 230 -4.41 9.80 -9.54
CA LEU A 230 -4.97 11.01 -10.17
C LEU A 230 -4.34 11.28 -11.54
N LEU A 231 -3.01 11.13 -11.67
CA LEU A 231 -2.33 11.27 -12.96
C LEU A 231 -2.79 10.21 -13.96
N HIS A 232 -3.00 8.97 -13.51
CA HIS A 232 -3.59 7.94 -14.35
C HIS A 232 -4.99 8.34 -14.83
N TYR A 233 -5.84 8.82 -13.91
CA TYR A 233 -7.18 9.28 -14.25
C TYR A 233 -7.15 10.39 -15.31
N LEU A 234 -6.28 11.39 -15.14
CA LEU A 234 -6.11 12.49 -16.11
C LEU A 234 -5.58 12.00 -17.46
N MET A 235 -4.60 11.10 -17.48
CA MET A 235 -4.01 10.60 -18.73
C MET A 235 -4.99 9.77 -19.54
N PHE A 236 -5.79 8.93 -18.88
CA PHE A 236 -6.56 7.88 -19.56
C PHE A 236 -8.07 8.10 -19.55
N GLY A 237 -8.57 9.09 -18.82
CA GLY A 237 -10.01 9.37 -18.66
C GLY A 237 -10.73 8.32 -17.83
N GLY A 238 -9.99 7.51 -17.08
CA GLY A 238 -10.50 6.36 -16.36
C GLY A 238 -9.60 5.93 -15.22
N LEU A 239 -10.22 5.28 -14.24
CA LEU A 239 -9.52 4.72 -13.09
C LEU A 239 -8.57 3.60 -13.53
N PRO A 240 -7.43 3.40 -12.83
CA PRO A 240 -6.55 2.27 -13.09
C PRO A 240 -7.28 0.95 -12.83
N ALA A 241 -6.73 -0.15 -13.36
CA ALA A 241 -7.21 -1.49 -13.01
C ALA A 241 -7.16 -1.69 -11.49
N LEU A 242 -8.27 -2.16 -10.92
CA LEU A 242 -8.42 -2.37 -9.48
C LEU A 242 -8.45 -3.87 -9.15
N ASP A 243 -7.94 -4.24 -7.97
CA ASP A 243 -8.11 -5.58 -7.42
C ASP A 243 -9.52 -5.77 -6.82
N SER A 244 -9.79 -6.97 -6.28
CA SER A 244 -11.09 -7.29 -5.67
C SER A 244 -11.43 -6.45 -4.43
N LEU A 245 -10.47 -5.72 -3.88
CA LEU A 245 -10.65 -4.79 -2.76
C LEU A 245 -10.71 -3.33 -3.23
N GLY A 246 -10.85 -3.09 -4.54
CA GLY A 246 -10.91 -1.74 -5.11
C GLY A 246 -9.56 -1.01 -5.12
N ARG A 247 -8.43 -1.70 -4.90
CA ARG A 247 -7.11 -1.07 -4.82
C ARG A 247 -6.41 -1.06 -6.17
N PRO A 248 -5.71 0.03 -6.58
CA PRO A 248 -4.97 0.05 -7.84
C PRO A 248 -3.93 -1.08 -7.93
N VAL A 249 -4.05 -1.95 -8.94
CA VAL A 249 -3.20 -3.14 -9.10
C VAL A 249 -1.72 -2.78 -9.22
N TRP A 250 -1.40 -1.63 -9.83
CA TRP A 250 -0.01 -1.19 -9.95
C TRP A 250 0.67 -0.92 -8.59
N ALA A 251 -0.11 -0.51 -7.57
CA ALA A 251 0.37 -0.20 -6.23
C ALA A 251 0.19 -1.37 -5.24
N TYR A 252 -0.87 -2.17 -5.41
CA TYR A 252 -1.29 -3.22 -4.47
C TYR A 252 -1.33 -4.62 -5.08
N GLY A 253 -0.80 -4.83 -6.29
CA GLY A 253 -0.85 -6.13 -6.99
C GLY A 253 0.14 -7.19 -6.50
N LYS A 254 1.03 -6.84 -5.56
CA LYS A 254 2.08 -7.73 -5.04
C LYS A 254 2.21 -7.58 -3.54
N ARG A 255 2.70 -8.64 -2.90
CA ARG A 255 2.93 -8.65 -1.45
C ARG A 255 4.22 -7.91 -1.13
N ILE A 256 4.27 -7.29 0.03
CA ILE A 256 5.47 -6.67 0.59
C ILE A 256 6.65 -7.66 0.55
N HIS A 257 6.40 -8.93 0.89
CA HIS A 257 7.42 -9.97 0.92
C HIS A 257 7.99 -10.35 -0.46
N ASP A 258 7.27 -10.08 -1.54
CA ASP A 258 7.73 -10.38 -2.91
C ASP A 258 8.79 -9.37 -3.41
N TYR A 259 8.92 -8.21 -2.76
CA TYR A 259 9.88 -7.15 -3.10
C TYR A 259 10.83 -6.78 -1.94
N CYS A 260 10.79 -7.52 -0.83
CA CYS A 260 11.54 -7.17 0.37
C CYS A 260 13.05 -7.37 0.17
N GLU A 261 13.86 -6.36 0.48
CA GLU A 261 15.33 -6.48 0.41
C GLU A 261 15.91 -7.51 1.39
N ARG A 262 15.17 -7.84 2.46
CA ARG A 262 15.56 -8.88 3.43
C ARG A 262 15.11 -10.29 3.01
N ARG A 263 14.55 -10.45 1.81
CA ARG A 263 14.07 -11.75 1.31
C ARG A 263 15.16 -12.82 1.24
N PRO A 264 16.40 -12.55 0.79
CA PRO A 264 17.48 -13.54 0.82
C PRO A 264 17.74 -14.10 2.22
N HIS A 265 17.64 -13.27 3.27
CA HIS A 265 17.78 -13.72 4.66
C HIS A 265 16.62 -14.63 5.08
N TYR A 266 15.40 -14.35 4.63
CA TYR A 266 14.27 -15.28 4.84
C TYR A 266 14.55 -16.65 4.21
N ASP A 267 14.96 -16.66 2.93
CA ASP A 267 15.23 -17.90 2.20
C ASP A 267 16.44 -18.67 2.78
N ALA A 268 17.39 -17.96 3.40
CA ALA A 268 18.55 -18.54 4.10
C ALA A 268 18.27 -18.94 5.56
N SER A 269 17.04 -18.77 6.05
CA SER A 269 16.67 -18.98 7.45
C SER A 269 17.44 -18.12 8.47
N GLU A 270 17.87 -16.93 8.04
CA GLU A 270 18.52 -15.91 8.86
C GLU A 270 17.46 -14.94 9.40
N PHE A 271 17.07 -15.15 10.65
CA PHE A 271 15.99 -14.40 11.29
C PHE A 271 16.49 -13.60 12.49
N VAL A 272 15.88 -12.43 12.68
CA VAL A 272 15.85 -11.78 13.99
C VAL A 272 14.94 -12.61 14.90
N GLU A 273 15.46 -13.03 16.04
CA GLU A 273 14.74 -13.80 17.06
C GLU A 273 14.27 -12.88 18.20
N GLU A 274 15.07 -11.87 18.53
CA GLU A 274 14.74 -10.86 19.53
C GLU A 274 15.25 -9.46 19.13
N TRP A 275 14.58 -8.42 19.64
CA TRP A 275 14.93 -7.04 19.31
C TRP A 275 16.33 -6.70 19.83
N GLY A 276 17.21 -6.30 18.90
CA GLY A 276 18.59 -5.91 19.23
C GLY A 276 19.61 -7.05 19.17
N ASP A 277 19.21 -8.27 18.77
CA ASP A 277 20.15 -9.38 18.57
C ASP A 277 21.14 -9.13 17.41
N ALA A 278 22.08 -10.06 17.26
CA ALA A 278 23.07 -9.99 16.18
C ALA A 278 22.43 -10.04 14.79
N GLY A 279 21.24 -10.65 14.63
CA GLY A 279 20.49 -10.65 13.38
C GLY A 279 19.90 -9.28 13.07
N ALA A 280 19.36 -8.59 14.08
CA ALA A 280 18.81 -7.24 13.95
C ALA A 280 19.89 -6.26 13.49
N LEU A 281 21.08 -6.33 14.10
CA LEU A 281 22.24 -5.50 13.72
C LEU A 281 22.76 -5.81 12.29
N LYS A 282 22.56 -7.05 11.81
CA LYS A 282 22.93 -7.48 10.46
C LYS A 282 21.84 -7.27 9.41
N GLY A 283 20.66 -6.78 9.80
CA GLY A 283 19.55 -6.58 8.86
C GLY A 283 18.84 -7.87 8.43
N TRP A 284 18.88 -8.92 9.25
CA TRP A 284 18.23 -10.21 8.98
C TRP A 284 16.69 -10.11 8.94
N CYS A 285 16.04 -11.18 8.49
CA CYS A 285 14.61 -11.18 8.26
C CYS A 285 13.80 -11.04 9.55
N LEU A 286 12.76 -10.20 9.52
CA LEU A 286 11.90 -9.87 10.65
C LEU A 286 10.68 -10.81 10.81
N TYR A 287 10.66 -11.95 10.11
CA TYR A 287 9.50 -12.85 10.12
C TYR A 287 9.18 -13.36 11.53
N LYS A 288 10.19 -13.87 12.25
CA LYS A 288 10.01 -14.46 13.59
C LYS A 288 9.62 -13.45 14.68
N VAL A 289 9.93 -12.16 14.47
CA VAL A 289 9.47 -11.04 15.30
C VAL A 289 8.18 -10.39 14.77
N GLY A 290 7.43 -11.09 13.91
CA GLY A 290 6.04 -10.78 13.60
C GLY A 290 5.76 -10.02 12.31
N CYS A 291 6.73 -9.89 11.40
CA CYS A 291 6.49 -9.24 10.11
C CYS A 291 5.35 -9.90 9.32
N LYS A 292 4.32 -9.11 9.01
CA LYS A 292 3.13 -9.47 8.22
C LYS A 292 3.27 -9.22 6.73
N GLY A 293 4.48 -8.87 6.28
CA GLY A 293 4.79 -8.64 4.87
C GLY A 293 4.37 -9.79 3.93
N PRO A 294 4.43 -11.07 4.32
CA PRO A 294 3.93 -12.18 3.51
C PRO A 294 2.42 -12.17 3.23
N TYR A 295 1.65 -11.40 3.99
CA TYR A 295 0.18 -11.35 3.92
C TYR A 295 -0.35 -9.98 3.50
N THR A 296 0.55 -9.04 3.20
CA THR A 296 0.22 -7.61 3.01
C THR A 296 0.56 -7.19 1.60
N TYR A 297 -0.40 -6.62 0.89
CA TYR A 297 -0.25 -6.10 -0.46
C TYR A 297 0.00 -4.61 -0.44
N ALA A 298 1.14 -4.19 -0.97
CA ALA A 298 1.57 -2.79 -1.08
C ALA A 298 2.92 -2.71 -1.80
N ASN A 299 3.29 -1.48 -2.18
CA ASN A 299 4.55 -1.16 -2.83
C ASN A 299 5.57 -0.46 -1.90
N CYS A 300 5.43 -0.59 -0.57
CA CYS A 300 6.28 0.12 0.41
C CYS A 300 7.77 -0.14 0.21
N GLY A 301 8.21 -1.37 -0.09
CA GLY A 301 9.63 -1.65 -0.34
C GLY A 301 10.15 -1.05 -1.66
N LYS A 302 9.27 -0.80 -2.63
CA LYS A 302 9.61 -0.26 -3.96
C LYS A 302 9.65 1.26 -3.97
N VAL A 303 8.60 1.90 -3.43
CA VAL A 303 8.46 3.36 -3.41
C VAL A 303 9.06 3.97 -2.15
N ARG A 304 8.94 3.27 -1.01
CA ARG A 304 9.34 3.71 0.34
C ARG A 304 8.62 5.00 0.74
N PHE A 305 8.84 5.45 1.97
CA PHE A 305 8.20 6.63 2.54
C PHE A 305 9.23 7.76 2.70
N ASN A 306 8.72 9.00 2.70
CA ASN A 306 9.49 10.22 2.90
C ASN A 306 10.67 10.27 1.91
N ASP A 307 10.39 10.53 0.65
CA ASP A 307 11.39 10.72 -0.41
C ASP A 307 12.24 9.48 -0.69
N GLY A 308 11.64 8.32 -0.53
CA GLY A 308 12.35 7.07 -0.74
C GLY A 308 13.32 6.71 0.40
N ILE A 309 13.35 7.46 1.51
CA ILE A 309 14.35 7.34 2.58
C ILE A 309 14.26 5.98 3.25
N SER A 310 13.08 5.62 3.75
CA SER A 310 12.91 4.40 4.54
C SER A 310 11.49 3.84 4.45
N TRP A 311 11.31 2.67 5.03
CA TRP A 311 10.03 2.01 5.20
C TRP A 311 10.15 1.06 6.41
N PRO A 312 9.05 0.53 6.97
CA PRO A 312 9.09 -0.16 8.26
C PRO A 312 10.16 -1.25 8.38
N ILE A 313 10.28 -2.12 7.36
CA ILE A 313 11.24 -3.24 7.39
C ILE A 313 12.67 -2.74 7.25
N MET A 314 12.95 -1.72 6.44
CA MET A 314 14.27 -1.11 6.38
C MET A 314 14.66 -0.51 7.74
N ALA A 315 13.73 0.14 8.43
CA ALA A 315 13.93 0.71 9.76
C ALA A 315 14.04 -0.34 10.88
N GLY A 316 13.89 -1.63 10.58
CA GLY A 316 14.07 -2.72 11.53
C GLY A 316 12.78 -3.21 12.20
N HIS A 317 11.61 -2.69 11.84
CA HIS A 317 10.32 -3.17 12.35
C HIS A 317 9.55 -3.98 11.31
N GLY A 318 8.94 -5.09 11.72
CA GLY A 318 8.10 -5.90 10.85
C GLY A 318 6.91 -5.10 10.28
N CYS A 319 6.50 -5.43 9.05
CA CYS A 319 5.23 -4.90 8.51
C CYS A 319 4.07 -5.33 9.42
N ILE A 320 3.11 -4.44 9.68
CA ILE A 320 1.94 -4.73 10.52
C ILE A 320 0.68 -5.08 9.73
N GLY A 321 0.73 -5.02 8.40
CA GLY A 321 -0.42 -5.28 7.54
C GLY A 321 -1.41 -4.13 7.38
N CYS A 322 -0.97 -2.88 7.56
CA CYS A 322 -1.87 -1.72 7.62
C CYS A 322 -2.68 -1.42 6.34
N THR A 323 -2.39 -2.09 5.22
CA THR A 323 -3.11 -1.98 3.94
C THR A 323 -4.15 -3.08 3.72
N GLU A 324 -4.27 -4.02 4.67
CA GLU A 324 -5.21 -5.13 4.61
C GLU A 324 -6.49 -4.86 5.44
N PRO A 325 -7.64 -5.40 5.03
CA PRO A 325 -8.87 -5.30 5.80
C PRO A 325 -8.73 -5.87 7.21
N ALA A 326 -9.27 -5.15 8.20
CA ALA A 326 -9.33 -5.58 9.61
C ALA A 326 -7.96 -6.01 10.20
N PHE A 327 -6.85 -5.41 9.77
CA PHE A 327 -5.52 -5.84 10.20
C PHE A 327 -5.32 -5.77 11.73
N TRP A 328 -5.96 -4.83 12.42
CA TRP A 328 -5.91 -4.75 13.89
C TRP A 328 -6.35 -6.04 14.59
N ASP A 329 -7.37 -6.73 14.04
CA ASP A 329 -7.90 -7.95 14.62
C ASP A 329 -7.31 -9.21 13.97
N THR A 330 -7.03 -9.15 12.67
CA THR A 330 -6.57 -10.32 11.88
C THR A 330 -5.07 -10.52 11.88
N MET A 331 -4.30 -9.45 12.16
CA MET A 331 -2.84 -9.47 12.20
C MET A 331 -2.29 -9.42 13.64
N ALA A 332 -3.13 -9.27 14.65
CA ALA A 332 -2.69 -9.27 16.04
C ALA A 332 -2.32 -10.68 16.55
N PRO A 333 -1.35 -10.80 17.48
CA PRO A 333 -0.43 -9.74 17.92
C PRO A 333 0.61 -9.38 16.84
N LEU A 334 0.95 -8.09 16.74
CA LEU A 334 1.75 -7.56 15.64
C LEU A 334 3.20 -8.06 15.67
N GLU A 335 3.74 -8.30 16.85
CA GLU A 335 5.13 -8.68 17.13
C GLU A 335 5.34 -10.19 17.20
N LYS A 336 4.36 -10.98 16.77
CA LYS A 336 4.50 -12.44 16.63
C LYS A 336 4.12 -12.91 15.24
N PRO A 337 4.71 -14.01 14.75
CA PRO A 337 4.23 -14.63 13.53
C PRO A 337 2.75 -14.98 13.67
N LEU A 338 2.01 -14.89 12.57
CA LEU A 338 0.65 -15.42 12.58
C LEU A 338 0.71 -16.92 12.86
N PRO A 339 -0.23 -17.47 13.65
CA PRO A 339 -0.35 -18.91 13.81
C PRO A 339 -0.44 -19.54 12.44
N ASP A 340 0.33 -20.59 12.25
CA ASP A 340 0.63 -21.18 10.96
C ASP A 340 -0.64 -21.74 10.28
N LYS A 341 -1.39 -20.88 9.59
CA LYS A 341 -2.30 -21.28 8.52
C LYS A 341 -1.42 -21.46 7.29
N SER A 342 -0.71 -22.58 7.25
CA SER A 342 0.22 -22.95 6.19
C SER A 342 -0.41 -22.75 4.80
N TYR A 343 -0.14 -21.62 4.17
CA TYR A 343 -0.40 -21.40 2.76
C TYR A 343 0.85 -21.83 1.99
N GLY A 344 0.93 -23.14 1.73
CA GLY A 344 1.59 -23.68 0.53
C GLY A 344 3.08 -23.41 0.32
N GLY A 345 3.89 -23.27 1.38
CA GLY A 345 5.35 -23.40 1.28
C GLY A 345 5.76 -24.82 1.64
N GLY A 346 6.53 -25.50 0.78
CA GLY A 346 6.97 -26.89 0.96
C GLY A 346 7.82 -27.19 2.20
N GLU A 347 8.05 -26.22 3.08
CA GLU A 347 8.94 -26.29 4.25
C GLU A 347 8.52 -27.37 5.24
N LYS A 348 7.23 -27.52 5.56
CA LYS A 348 6.76 -28.65 6.42
C LYS A 348 7.05 -30.02 5.84
N THR A 349 7.15 -30.12 4.51
CA THR A 349 7.49 -31.37 3.82
C THR A 349 9.01 -31.59 3.86
N VAL A 350 9.80 -30.54 3.67
CA VAL A 350 11.26 -30.58 3.76
C VAL A 350 11.73 -30.91 5.18
N ASP A 351 11.15 -30.32 6.23
CA ASP A 351 11.49 -30.62 7.63
C ASP A 351 11.18 -32.08 7.99
N LYS A 352 10.02 -32.59 7.57
CA LYS A 352 9.64 -33.99 7.79
C LYS A 352 10.59 -34.94 7.05
N ILE A 353 10.95 -34.62 5.82
CA ILE A 353 11.92 -35.41 5.04
C ILE A 353 13.31 -35.33 5.70
N GLY A 354 13.74 -34.16 6.15
CA GLY A 354 15.02 -33.96 6.84
C GLY A 354 15.12 -34.74 8.13
N ILE A 355 14.09 -34.69 8.97
CA ILE A 355 14.01 -35.48 10.22
C ILE A 355 14.02 -36.97 9.90
N ALA A 356 13.24 -37.42 8.91
CA ALA A 356 13.20 -38.83 8.52
C ALA A 356 14.56 -39.33 8.00
N LEU A 357 15.20 -38.58 7.11
CA LEU A 357 16.53 -38.91 6.58
C LEU A 357 17.60 -38.94 7.67
N THR A 358 17.56 -37.99 8.61
CA THR A 358 18.47 -37.97 9.76
C THR A 358 18.27 -39.18 10.66
N GLY A 359 17.01 -39.55 10.93
CA GLY A 359 16.67 -40.75 11.71
C GLY A 359 17.17 -42.05 11.05
N VAL A 360 16.99 -42.17 9.72
CA VAL A 360 17.49 -43.33 8.95
C VAL A 360 19.01 -43.40 8.98
N ALA A 361 19.71 -42.28 8.77
CA ALA A 361 21.16 -42.22 8.81
C ALA A 361 21.71 -42.61 10.19
N ALA A 362 21.13 -42.07 11.27
CA ALA A 362 21.53 -42.41 12.64
C ALA A 362 21.32 -43.91 12.95
N ALA A 363 20.19 -44.48 12.55
CA ALA A 363 19.92 -45.91 12.71
C ALA A 363 20.91 -46.77 11.91
N GLY A 364 21.25 -46.36 10.68
CA GLY A 364 22.24 -47.05 9.84
C GLY A 364 23.63 -47.05 10.47
N ILE A 365 24.07 -45.90 11.01
CA ILE A 365 25.37 -45.77 11.71
C ILE A 365 25.40 -46.67 12.95
N ALA A 366 24.34 -46.65 13.77
CA ALA A 366 24.25 -47.50 14.96
C ALA A 366 24.28 -48.99 14.61
N ALA A 367 23.52 -49.41 13.60
CA ALA A 367 23.51 -50.80 13.12
C ALA A 367 24.88 -51.24 12.59
N HIS A 368 25.56 -50.38 11.83
CA HIS A 368 26.91 -50.66 11.33
C HIS A 368 27.93 -50.79 12.48
N ALA A 369 27.87 -49.92 13.48
CA ALA A 369 28.73 -49.99 14.66
C ALA A 369 28.54 -51.30 15.45
N VAL A 370 27.28 -51.71 15.66
CA VAL A 370 26.95 -52.99 16.34
C VAL A 370 27.45 -54.19 15.52
N ALA A 371 27.23 -54.20 14.20
CA ALA A 371 27.68 -55.28 13.33
C ALA A 371 29.22 -55.39 13.31
N SER A 372 29.93 -54.26 13.25
CA SER A 372 31.40 -54.22 13.32
C SER A 372 31.94 -54.72 14.66
N ALA A 373 31.31 -54.37 15.78
CA ALA A 373 31.70 -54.88 17.10
C ALA A 373 31.49 -56.40 17.24
N ILE A 374 30.40 -56.94 16.69
CA ILE A 374 30.15 -58.40 16.67
C ILE A 374 31.16 -59.12 15.78
N ARG A 375 31.51 -58.55 14.62
CA ARG A 375 32.48 -59.14 13.70
C ARG A 375 33.89 -59.16 14.28
N HIS A 376 34.36 -58.06 14.86
CA HIS A 376 35.65 -58.03 15.56
C HIS A 376 35.72 -59.06 16.69
N ARG A 377 34.65 -59.20 17.48
CA ARG A 377 34.59 -60.21 18.55
C ARG A 377 34.58 -61.66 18.03
N LYS A 378 34.18 -61.87 16.77
CA LYS A 378 34.21 -63.18 16.11
C LYS A 378 35.60 -63.47 15.53
N ASP A 379 36.24 -62.49 14.92
CA ASP A 379 37.62 -62.60 14.42
C ASP A 379 38.61 -62.80 15.60
N ASP A 380 38.43 -62.11 16.73
CA ASP A 380 39.24 -62.31 17.94
C ASP A 380 39.08 -63.73 18.52
N ARG A 381 37.88 -64.32 18.40
CA ARG A 381 37.61 -65.71 18.84
C ARG A 381 38.21 -66.76 17.90
N ILE A 382 38.23 -66.49 16.60
CA ILE A 382 38.83 -67.40 15.60
C ILE A 382 40.36 -67.41 15.78
N ASN A 383 40.99 -66.24 15.97
CA ASN A 383 42.43 -66.15 16.22
C ASN A 383 42.86 -66.82 17.55
N THR A 384 42.02 -66.80 18.59
CA THR A 384 42.32 -67.51 19.85
C THR A 384 42.08 -69.02 19.80
N GLU A 385 41.35 -69.53 18.78
CA GLU A 385 41.20 -70.97 18.52
C GLU A 385 42.30 -71.51 17.61
N GLU A 386 42.85 -70.70 16.69
CA GLU A 386 44.01 -71.08 15.86
C GLU A 386 45.33 -71.10 16.67
N GLU A 387 45.55 -70.19 17.64
CA GLU A 387 46.73 -70.23 18.53
C GLU A 387 46.75 -71.41 19.52
N LYS A 388 45.67 -72.17 19.65
CA LYS A 388 45.60 -73.36 20.53
C LYS A 388 45.89 -74.68 19.81
N HIS A 389 46.16 -74.64 18.50
CA HIS A 389 46.37 -75.82 17.68
C HIS A 389 47.76 -75.95 17.03
N ASP A 390 48.72 -75.07 17.37
CA ASP A 390 50.15 -75.24 17.05
C ASP A 390 50.98 -75.74 18.24
#